data_AF-A0A842WMK9-F1
#
_entry.id   AF-A0A842WMK9-F1
#
_cell.length_a   1.000
_cell.length_b   1.000
_cell.length_c   1.000
_cell.angle_alpha   90.00
_cell.angle_beta   90.00
_cell.angle_gamma   90.00
#
_symmetry.space_group_name_H-M   'P 1'
#
loop_
_entity.id
_entity.type
_entity.pdbx_description
1 polymer ?
#
loop_
_entity_poly.entity_id
_entity_poly.type
_entity_poly.pdbx_seq_one_letter_code
_entity_poly.pdbx_strand_id
1 'polypeptide(L)'
;MQIVEIVIDILIIILGLVVAGEAIALFLGSSLSGFERQTWQTIPNITFLVFDIITGVAIVFLTIAKKELTNYPLVLSTFIVVIIITHLLRDIEFLIDTVEKFIANTPLLVVNNLKLIIAIFLLIAEFLNLRYM
;
A
#
# COMPACT_ATOMS: atom_id res chain seq x y z
N MET A 1 -14.98 -7.40 -20.88
CA MET A 1 -15.66 -6.45 -20.00
C MET A 1 -15.80 -6.96 -18.59
N GLN A 2 -16.88 -7.65 -18.20
CA GLN A 2 -17.17 -7.94 -16.79
C GLN A 2 -16.05 -8.71 -16.05
N ILE A 3 -15.36 -9.63 -16.71
CA ILE A 3 -14.24 -10.37 -16.10
C ILE A 3 -13.05 -9.45 -15.79
N VAL A 4 -12.72 -8.51 -16.68
CA VAL A 4 -11.59 -7.58 -16.49
C VAL A 4 -11.86 -6.64 -15.32
N GLU A 5 -13.08 -6.10 -15.26
CA GLU A 5 -13.55 -5.27 -14.14
C GLU A 5 -13.45 -6.03 -12.80
N ILE A 6 -13.96 -7.26 -12.74
CA ILE A 6 -13.89 -8.10 -11.54
C ILE A 6 -12.44 -8.36 -11.13
N VAL A 7 -11.54 -8.65 -12.07
CA VAL A 7 -10.13 -8.89 -11.78
C VAL A 7 -9.47 -7.63 -11.22
N ILE A 8 -9.73 -6.46 -11.81
CA ILE A 8 -9.21 -5.18 -11.31
C ILE A 8 -9.73 -4.89 -9.90
N ASP A 9 -11.02 -5.08 -9.65
CA ASP A 9 -11.62 -4.88 -8.32
C ASP A 9 -10.99 -5.80 -7.27
N ILE A 10 -10.79 -7.09 -7.60
CA ILE A 10 -10.14 -8.05 -6.72
C ILE A 10 -8.70 -7.60 -6.42
N LEU A 11 -7.95 -7.15 -7.42
CA LEU A 11 -6.58 -6.66 -7.24
C LEU A 11 -6.54 -5.41 -6.36
N ILE A 12 -7.48 -4.47 -6.51
CA ILE A 12 -7.58 -3.28 -5.65
C ILE A 12 -7.85 -3.70 -4.19
N ILE A 13 -8.77 -4.65 -3.98
CA ILE A 13 -9.09 -5.15 -2.64
C ILE A 13 -7.88 -5.84 -2.02
N ILE A 14 -7.21 -6.72 -2.76
CA ILE A 14 -5.99 -7.40 -2.29
C ILE A 14 -4.92 -6.38 -1.94
N LEU A 15 -4.65 -5.42 -2.83
CA LEU A 15 -3.65 -4.38 -2.59
C LEU A 15 -3.96 -3.62 -1.29
N GLY A 16 -5.19 -3.16 -1.12
CA GLY A 16 -5.56 -2.36 0.05
C GLY A 16 -5.51 -3.15 1.36
N LEU A 17 -5.92 -4.42 1.35
CA LEU A 17 -5.80 -5.29 2.52
C LEU A 17 -4.34 -5.56 2.89
N VAL A 18 -3.47 -5.83 1.92
CA VAL A 18 -2.05 -6.10 2.18
C VAL A 18 -1.34 -4.84 2.66
N VAL A 19 -1.59 -3.69 2.04
CA VAL A 19 -1.00 -2.39 2.45
C VAL A 19 -1.40 -2.05 3.89
N ALA A 20 -2.71 -2.06 4.21
CA ALA A 20 -3.17 -1.71 5.54
C ALA A 20 -2.75 -2.77 6.58
N GLY A 21 -2.86 -4.06 6.23
CA GLY A 21 -2.50 -5.17 7.13
C GLY A 21 -1.01 -5.16 7.49
N GLU A 22 -0.13 -4.93 6.51
CA GLU A 22 1.30 -4.79 6.79
C GLU A 22 1.59 -3.57 7.65
N ALA A 23 0.98 -2.42 7.35
CA ALA A 23 1.23 -1.21 8.12
C ALA A 23 0.80 -1.37 9.60
N ILE A 24 -0.34 -2.02 9.84
CA ILE A 24 -0.78 -2.39 11.20
C ILE A 24 0.22 -3.36 11.84
N ALA A 25 0.67 -4.39 11.11
CA ALA A 25 1.63 -5.37 11.62
C ALA A 25 2.97 -4.72 11.98
N LEU A 26 3.48 -3.80 11.17
CA LEU A 26 4.70 -3.05 11.44
C LEU A 26 4.53 -2.12 12.64
N PHE A 27 3.41 -1.41 12.73
CA PHE A 27 3.12 -0.52 13.85
C PHE A 27 3.04 -1.27 15.19
N LEU A 28 2.28 -2.37 15.23
CA LEU A 28 2.15 -3.20 16.43
C LEU A 28 3.44 -3.95 16.74
N GLY A 29 4.08 -4.52 15.73
CA GLY A 29 5.32 -5.28 15.88
C GLY A 29 6.43 -4.43 16.47
N SER A 30 6.64 -3.21 15.94
CA SER A 30 7.62 -2.27 16.47
C SER A 30 7.31 -1.81 17.89
N SER A 31 6.03 -1.63 18.23
CA SER A 31 5.60 -1.23 19.58
C SER A 31 5.79 -2.34 20.62
N LEU A 32 5.61 -3.60 20.23
CA LEU A 32 5.73 -4.77 21.11
C LEU A 32 7.18 -5.26 21.27
N SER A 33 8.08 -4.92 20.35
CA SER A 33 9.47 -5.38 20.34
C SER A 33 10.42 -4.71 21.36
N GLY A 34 9.90 -3.88 22.27
CA GLY A 34 10.66 -3.27 23.37
C GLY A 34 11.36 -1.95 23.01
N PHE A 35 11.65 -1.15 24.03
CA PHE A 35 12.17 0.24 23.93
C PHE A 35 13.52 0.36 23.19
N GLU A 36 14.35 -0.68 23.18
CA GLU A 36 15.66 -0.68 22.50
C GLU A 36 15.58 -0.80 20.98
N ARG A 37 14.39 -1.10 20.42
CA ARG A 37 14.13 -1.26 18.97
C ARG A 37 13.22 -0.18 18.36
N GLN A 38 13.00 0.92 19.08
CA GLN A 38 12.12 2.01 18.64
C GLN A 38 12.78 3.00 17.68
N THR A 39 14.02 2.78 17.24
CA THR A 39 14.75 3.80 16.46
C THR A 39 14.10 4.07 15.09
N TRP A 40 13.32 3.12 14.55
CA TRP A 40 12.59 3.32 13.30
C TRP A 40 11.23 4.01 13.47
N GLN A 41 10.66 4.09 14.68
CA GLN A 41 9.40 4.81 14.94
C GLN A 41 9.60 6.34 14.95
N THR A 42 10.19 6.85 13.88
CA THR A 42 10.32 8.29 13.62
C THR A 42 8.96 8.85 13.19
N ILE A 43 8.76 10.16 13.35
CA ILE A 43 7.53 10.84 12.91
C ILE A 43 7.25 10.56 11.41
N PRO A 44 8.22 10.64 10.49
CA PRO A 44 8.00 10.28 9.09
C PRO A 44 7.47 8.85 8.90
N ASN A 45 8.06 7.86 9.58
CA ASN A 45 7.68 6.46 9.39
C ASN A 45 6.30 6.14 9.96
N ILE A 46 5.97 6.70 11.12
CA ILE A 46 4.62 6.62 11.67
C ILE A 46 3.62 7.28 10.71
N THR A 47 3.98 8.43 10.13
CA THR A 47 3.12 9.13 9.16
C THR A 47 2.86 8.28 7.92
N PHE A 48 3.89 7.61 7.38
CA PHE A 48 3.73 6.70 6.24
C PHE A 48 2.88 5.48 6.59
N LEU A 49 3.05 4.88 7.78
CA LEU A 49 2.18 3.79 8.23
C LEU A 49 0.72 4.25 8.35
N VAL A 50 0.47 5.44 8.87
CA VAL A 50 -0.89 6.00 8.94
C VAL A 50 -1.46 6.20 7.54
N PHE A 51 -0.68 6.72 6.60
CA PHE A 51 -1.12 6.82 5.20
C PHE A 51 -1.42 5.46 4.59
N ASP A 52 -0.59 4.45 4.80
CA ASP A 52 -0.83 3.09 4.32
C ASP A 52 -2.14 2.53 4.86
N ILE A 53 -2.40 2.69 6.17
CA ILE A 53 -3.66 2.24 6.79
C ILE A 53 -4.85 2.96 6.18
N ILE A 54 -4.82 4.30 6.12
CA ILE A 54 -5.93 5.10 5.62
C ILE A 54 -6.18 4.78 4.15
N THR A 55 -5.15 4.77 3.31
CA THR A 55 -5.28 4.54 1.88
C THR A 55 -5.71 3.10 1.57
N GLY A 56 -5.10 2.11 2.22
CA GLY A 56 -5.46 0.70 2.05
C GLY A 56 -6.92 0.41 2.43
N VAL A 57 -7.37 0.93 3.57
CA VAL A 57 -8.78 0.80 3.99
C VAL A 57 -9.71 1.58 3.06
N ALA A 58 -9.33 2.80 2.65
CA ALA A 58 -10.15 3.62 1.77
C ALA A 58 -10.39 2.94 0.41
N ILE A 59 -9.36 2.38 -0.23
CA ILE A 59 -9.52 1.73 -1.54
C ILE A 59 -10.34 0.44 -1.45
N VAL A 60 -10.23 -0.31 -0.36
CA VAL A 60 -11.09 -1.50 -0.12
C VAL A 60 -12.53 -1.06 0.08
N PHE A 61 -12.77 -0.08 0.95
CA PHE A 61 -14.10 0.42 1.24
C PHE A 61 -14.78 0.98 0.00
N LEU A 62 -14.08 1.82 -0.77
CA LEU A 62 -14.62 2.37 -2.01
C LEU A 62 -14.99 1.26 -2.99
N THR A 63 -14.11 0.24 -3.14
CA THR A 63 -14.32 -0.86 -4.11
C THR A 63 -15.50 -1.74 -3.71
N ILE A 64 -15.60 -2.12 -2.44
CA ILE A 64 -16.71 -2.96 -1.94
C ILE A 64 -18.03 -2.21 -1.90
N ALA A 65 -18.01 -0.95 -1.46
CA ALA A 65 -19.22 -0.15 -1.34
C ALA A 65 -19.91 0.08 -2.69
N LYS A 66 -19.23 -0.23 -3.81
CA LYS A 66 -19.65 0.08 -5.18
C LYS A 66 -20.18 1.51 -5.31
N LYS A 67 -19.72 2.41 -4.43
CA LYS A 67 -19.95 3.85 -4.54
C LYS A 67 -19.14 4.23 -5.75
N GLU A 68 -19.82 4.31 -6.89
CA GLU A 68 -19.29 4.64 -8.22
C GLU A 68 -17.85 5.13 -8.17
N LEU A 69 -16.88 4.21 -8.05
CA LEU A 69 -15.47 4.55 -8.20
C LEU A 69 -15.21 5.02 -9.63
N THR A 70 -16.07 4.55 -10.55
CA THR A 70 -16.35 5.15 -11.86
C THR A 70 -16.47 6.67 -11.83
N ASN A 71 -17.04 7.27 -10.78
CA ASN A 71 -17.18 8.72 -10.66
C ASN A 71 -15.95 9.43 -10.10
N TYR A 72 -15.00 8.68 -9.54
CA TYR A 72 -13.82 9.26 -8.89
C TYR A 72 -12.51 8.54 -9.28
N PRO A 73 -12.21 8.36 -10.59
CA PRO A 73 -10.97 7.72 -11.04
C PRO A 73 -9.71 8.44 -10.53
N LEU A 74 -9.80 9.76 -10.39
CA LEU A 74 -8.74 10.59 -9.80
C LEU A 74 -8.50 10.28 -8.31
N VAL A 75 -9.53 9.96 -7.55
CA VAL A 75 -9.40 9.63 -6.12
C VAL A 75 -8.70 8.28 -5.95
N LEU A 76 -9.11 7.27 -6.72
CA LEU A 76 -8.44 5.98 -6.74
C LEU A 76 -6.96 6.12 -7.14
N SER A 77 -6.71 6.84 -8.23
CA SER A 77 -5.34 7.12 -8.71
C SER A 77 -4.49 7.82 -7.65
N THR A 78 -5.07 8.78 -6.93
CA THR A 78 -4.37 9.50 -5.84
C THR A 78 -3.95 8.54 -4.73
N PHE A 79 -4.84 7.65 -4.29
CA PHE A 79 -4.50 6.67 -3.27
C PHE A 79 -3.42 5.68 -3.75
N ILE A 80 -3.50 5.23 -5.00
CA ILE A 80 -2.49 4.36 -5.59
C ILE A 80 -1.12 5.06 -5.64
N VAL A 81 -1.08 6.35 -6.01
CA VAL A 81 0.17 7.14 -6.01
C VAL A 81 0.74 7.28 -4.60
N VAL A 82 -0.09 7.52 -3.57
CA VAL A 82 0.36 7.55 -2.18
C VAL A 82 0.97 6.22 -1.75
N ILE A 83 0.33 5.09 -2.12
CA ILE A 83 0.87 3.74 -1.87
C ILE A 83 2.24 3.58 -2.56
N ILE A 84 2.37 3.99 -3.82
CA ILE A 84 3.64 3.90 -4.54
C ILE A 84 4.74 4.70 -3.82
N ILE A 85 4.46 5.95 -3.45
CA ILE A 85 5.45 6.83 -2.82
C ILE A 85 5.91 6.29 -1.46
N THR A 86 4.95 5.93 -0.59
CA THR A 86 5.26 5.41 0.77
C THR A 86 6.11 4.14 0.72
N HIS A 87 5.87 3.26 -0.26
CA HIS A 87 6.59 2.00 -0.39
C HIS A 87 7.95 2.16 -1.08
N LEU A 88 8.07 3.04 -2.07
CA LEU A 88 9.36 3.40 -2.67
C LEU A 88 10.30 4.02 -1.62
N LEU A 89 9.79 4.91 -0.77
CA LEU A 89 10.59 5.50 0.31
C LEU A 89 11.05 4.45 1.31
N ARG A 90 10.19 3.48 1.66
CA ARG A 90 10.55 2.37 2.56
C ARG A 90 11.60 1.43 1.95
N ASP A 91 11.54 1.18 0.64
CA ASP A 91 12.56 0.38 -0.05
C ASP A 91 13.90 1.12 -0.16
N ILE A 92 13.88 2.45 -0.33
CA ILE A 92 15.10 3.27 -0.26
C ILE A 92 15.73 3.17 1.14
N GLU A 93 14.92 3.26 2.20
CA GLU A 93 15.40 3.07 3.57
C GLU A 93 16.04 1.69 3.78
N PHE A 94 15.45 0.63 3.21
CA PHE A 94 16.05 -0.72 3.22
C PHE A 94 17.42 -0.74 2.53
N LEU A 95 17.55 -0.10 1.37
CA LEU A 95 18.77 -0.14 0.55
C LEU A 95 19.94 0.65 1.13
N ILE A 96 19.68 1.73 1.88
CA ILE A 96 20.72 2.58 2.46
C ILE A 96 21.21 2.02 3.82
N ASP A 97 20.65 0.89 4.29
CA ASP A 97 20.99 0.21 5.56
C ASP A 97 20.97 1.15 6.76
N THR A 98 20.10 2.18 6.71
CA THR A 98 19.90 3.15 7.78
C THR A 98 18.92 2.65 8.85
N VAL A 99 18.46 1.40 8.75
CA VAL A 99 17.31 0.89 9.48
C VAL A 99 17.61 -0.42 10.21
N GLU A 100 16.94 -0.62 11.34
CA GLU A 100 17.00 -1.87 12.10
C GLU A 100 16.63 -3.12 11.28
N LYS A 101 17.30 -4.23 11.59
CA LYS A 101 17.06 -5.57 11.02
C LYS A 101 15.62 -6.08 11.11
N PHE A 102 14.81 -5.55 12.04
CA PHE A 102 13.39 -5.90 12.14
C PHE A 102 12.63 -5.55 10.85
N ILE A 103 13.03 -4.47 10.20
CA ILE A 103 12.35 -3.88 9.03
C ILE A 103 13.18 -4.12 7.77
N ALA A 104 14.50 -4.22 7.91
CA ALA A 104 15.39 -4.68 6.87
C ALA A 104 15.40 -6.22 6.74
N ASN A 105 14.23 -6.84 6.51
CA ASN A 105 14.14 -8.28 6.23
C ASN A 105 13.67 -8.59 4.80
N THR A 106 14.25 -9.64 4.20
CA THR A 106 13.98 -10.03 2.81
C THR A 106 12.50 -10.32 2.52
N PRO A 107 11.73 -10.98 3.40
CA PRO A 107 10.30 -11.15 3.19
C PRO A 107 9.55 -9.82 3.03
N LEU A 108 9.84 -8.82 3.84
CA LEU A 108 9.20 -7.51 3.76
C LEU A 108 9.54 -6.81 2.44
N LEU A 109 10.80 -6.88 2.00
CA LEU A 109 11.21 -6.35 0.70
C LEU A 109 10.44 -6.99 -0.47
N VAL A 110 10.26 -8.32 -0.42
CA VAL A 110 9.50 -9.04 -1.46
C VAL A 110 8.04 -8.59 -1.48
N VAL A 111 7.40 -8.47 -0.30
CA VAL A 111 6.00 -8.02 -0.20
C VAL A 111 5.86 -6.57 -0.65
N ASN A 112 6.80 -5.68 -0.30
CA ASN A 112 6.85 -4.31 -0.81
C ASN A 112 6.90 -4.23 -2.33
N ASN A 113 7.83 -4.97 -2.93
CA ASN A 113 7.98 -4.98 -4.39
C ASN A 113 6.74 -5.55 -5.09
N LEU A 114 6.10 -6.58 -4.53
CA LEU A 114 4.85 -7.11 -5.07
C LEU A 114 3.72 -6.07 -5.01
N LYS A 115 3.56 -5.35 -3.90
CA LYS A 115 2.59 -4.25 -3.78
C LYS A 115 2.87 -3.15 -4.80
N LEU A 116 4.13 -2.76 -4.98
CA LEU A 116 4.53 -1.75 -5.98
C LEU A 116 4.16 -2.19 -7.40
N ILE A 117 4.45 -3.43 -7.77
CA ILE A 117 4.09 -3.98 -9.09
C ILE A 117 2.56 -3.94 -9.30
N ILE A 118 1.79 -4.38 -8.31
CA ILE A 118 0.32 -4.36 -8.38
C ILE A 118 -0.19 -2.91 -8.46
N ALA A 119 0.34 -2.01 -7.65
CA ALA A 119 -0.05 -0.60 -7.64
C ALA A 119 0.24 0.09 -8.99
N ILE A 120 1.42 -0.13 -9.56
CA ILE A 120 1.79 0.39 -10.89
C ILE A 120 0.88 -0.18 -11.97
N PHE A 121 0.63 -1.50 -11.94
CA PHE A 121 -0.30 -2.14 -12.87
C PHE A 121 -1.71 -1.53 -12.78
N LEU A 122 -2.24 -1.34 -11.57
CA LEU A 122 -3.56 -0.75 -11.36
C LEU A 122 -3.61 0.72 -11.81
N LEU A 123 -2.55 1.49 -11.59
CA LEU A 123 -2.45 2.87 -12.06
C LEU A 123 -2.48 2.93 -13.60
N ILE A 124 -1.73 2.05 -14.27
CA ILE A 124 -1.73 1.93 -15.73
C ILE A 124 -3.11 1.48 -16.23
N ALA A 125 -3.73 0.49 -15.56
CA ALA A 125 -5.05 0.00 -15.92
C ALA A 125 -6.11 1.10 -15.82
N GLU A 126 -6.04 1.94 -14.79
CA GLU A 126 -6.93 3.09 -14.63
C GLU A 126 -6.67 4.15 -15.71
N PHE A 127 -5.40 4.48 -15.99
CA PHE A 127 -5.03 5.43 -17.05
C PHE A 127 -5.52 5.00 -18.44
N LEU A 128 -5.43 3.70 -18.73
CA LEU A 128 -5.90 3.11 -19.98
C LEU A 128 -7.42 2.84 -19.98
N ASN A 129 -8.13 3.17 -18.88
CA ASN A 129 -9.55 2.91 -18.69
C ASN A 129 -9.95 1.43 -18.88
N LEU A 130 -9.04 0.48 -18.62
CA LEU A 130 -9.29 -0.95 -18.84
C LEU A 130 -10.46 -1.49 -18.02
N ARG A 131 -10.82 -0.81 -16.93
CA ARG A 131 -11.97 -1.12 -16.09
C ARG A 131 -13.31 -0.82 -16.76
N TYR A 132 -13.35 0.14 -17.68
CA TYR A 132 -14.57 0.64 -18.33
C TYR A 132 -14.70 0.20 -19.79
N MET A 133 -13.71 -0.53 -20.32
CA MET A 133 -13.67 -1.09 -21.67
C MET A 133 -14.27 -2.49 -21.76
#